data_AF-A0AA41T913-F1
#
_entry.id   AF-A0AA41T913-F1
#
_cell.length_a   1.000
_cell.length_b   1.000
_cell.length_c   1.000
_cell.angle_alpha   90.00
_cell.angle_beta   90.00
_cell.angle_gamma   90.00
#
_symmetry.space_group_name_H-M   'P 1'
#
loop_
_entity.id
_entity.type
_entity.pdbx_description
1 polymer ?
#
loop_
_entity_poly.entity_id
_entity_poly.type
_entity_poly.pdbx_seq_one_letter_code
_entity_poly.pdbx_strand_id
1 'polypeptide(L)'
;MPNIGYGNNKKAKHMLPSGFWKFLVHNVKELEVLLLCNKSYCAEIAHNVFTKNLKTIMKRAAQLAIRVTNPNPRLCSEENELTVHEHICFVCA
;
A
#
# COMPACT_ATOMS: atom_id res chain seq x y z
N MET A 1 19.77 28.53 4.02
CA MET A 1 19.23 28.34 5.38
C MET A 1 17.78 27.92 5.27
N PRO A 2 17.33 26.78 5.84
CA PRO A 2 15.91 26.46 5.89
C PRO A 2 15.16 27.43 6.82
N ASN A 3 14.00 27.91 6.37
CA ASN A 3 13.15 28.90 7.03
C ASN A 3 11.69 28.41 7.07
N ILE A 4 10.88 28.94 7.99
CA ILE A 4 9.46 28.58 8.18
C ILE A 4 8.63 28.76 6.89
N GLY A 5 9.03 29.70 6.02
CA GLY A 5 8.37 29.99 4.75
C GLY A 5 8.49 28.89 3.68
N TYR A 6 9.40 27.92 3.84
CA TYR A 6 9.48 26.75 2.95
C TYR A 6 8.56 25.59 3.39
N GLY A 7 7.80 25.78 4.47
CA GLY A 7 6.86 24.77 4.95
C GLY A 7 5.73 24.53 3.96
N ASN A 8 5.47 23.26 3.64
CA ASN A 8 4.33 22.88 2.82
C ASN A 8 3.00 23.09 3.60
N ASN A 9 1.91 23.25 2.87
CA ASN A 9 0.56 23.37 3.42
C ASN A 9 0.25 22.21 4.38
N LYS A 10 -0.39 22.50 5.52
CA LYS A 10 -0.69 21.49 6.56
C LYS A 10 -1.41 20.25 6.02
N LYS A 11 -2.29 20.43 5.03
CA LYS A 11 -3.06 19.36 4.38
C LYS A 11 -2.24 18.48 3.43
N ALA A 12 -1.20 19.06 2.81
CA ALA A 12 -0.33 18.37 1.85
C ALA A 12 0.96 17.83 2.51
N LYS A 13 1.15 18.12 3.80
CA LYS A 13 2.32 17.66 4.56
C LYS A 13 2.32 16.13 4.63
N HIS A 14 3.43 15.51 4.21
CA HIS A 14 3.63 14.05 4.17
C HIS A 14 2.76 13.28 3.16
N MET A 15 2.10 13.96 2.23
CA MET A 15 1.38 13.32 1.13
C MET A 15 2.36 12.80 0.07
N LEU A 16 2.07 11.64 -0.51
CA LEU A 16 2.77 11.13 -1.67
C LEU A 16 2.34 11.92 -2.92
N PRO A 17 3.18 11.97 -3.97
CA PRO A 17 2.78 12.55 -5.26
C PRO A 17 1.57 11.85 -5.89
N SER A 18 1.25 10.63 -5.45
CA SER A 18 0.04 9.90 -5.83
C SER A 18 -1.25 10.41 -5.17
N GLY A 19 -1.16 11.37 -4.25
CA GLY A 19 -2.30 11.95 -3.52
C GLY A 19 -2.70 11.19 -2.25
N PHE A 20 -1.99 10.11 -1.90
CA PHE A 20 -2.26 9.30 -0.72
C PHE A 20 -1.30 9.62 0.44
N TRP A 21 -1.73 9.32 1.66
CA TRP A 21 -0.86 9.32 2.84
C TRP A 21 -0.33 7.90 3.06
N LYS A 22 0.98 7.80 3.31
CA LYS A 22 1.59 6.50 3.59
C LYS A 22 1.32 6.08 5.02
N PHE A 23 0.92 4.82 5.19
CA PHE A 23 0.80 4.16 6.47
C PHE A 23 1.74 2.95 6.49
N LEU A 24 2.67 2.95 7.45
CA LEU A 24 3.65 1.89 7.57
C LEU A 24 3.03 0.70 8.32
N VAL A 25 3.08 -0.48 7.71
CA VAL A 25 2.41 -1.69 8.18
C VAL A 25 3.42 -2.76 8.57
N HIS A 26 3.24 -3.36 9.73
CA HIS A 26 4.00 -4.52 10.20
C HIS A 26 3.20 -5.83 10.17
N ASN A 27 1.88 -5.75 10.41
CA ASN A 27 1.04 -6.93 10.62
C ASN A 27 -0.29 -6.85 9.86
N VAL A 28 -0.95 -8.00 9.71
CA VAL A 28 -2.28 -8.09 9.07
C VAL A 28 -3.34 -7.26 9.80
N LYS A 29 -3.30 -7.21 11.13
CA LYS A 29 -4.27 -6.45 11.94
C LYS A 29 -4.20 -4.94 11.68
N GLU A 30 -3.04 -4.43 11.31
CA GLU A 30 -2.85 -3.01 11.00
C GLU A 30 -3.50 -2.61 9.67
N LEU A 31 -3.74 -3.57 8.76
CA LEU A 31 -4.54 -3.32 7.55
C LEU A 31 -6.02 -3.14 7.88
N GLU A 32 -6.53 -3.77 8.93
CA GLU A 32 -7.94 -3.64 9.32
C GLU A 32 -8.27 -2.23 9.78
N VAL A 33 -7.31 -1.52 10.38
CA VAL A 33 -7.43 -0.09 10.73
C VAL A 33 -7.66 0.77 9.48
N LEU A 34 -7.14 0.35 8.33
CA LEU A 34 -7.27 1.08 7.08
C LEU A 34 -8.60 0.85 6.37
N LEU A 35 -9.45 -0.10 6.80
CA LEU A 35 -10.69 -0.52 6.12
C LEU A 35 -11.58 0.66 5.69
N LEU A 36 -11.74 1.66 6.54
CA LEU A 36 -12.56 2.85 6.26
C LEU A 36 -11.82 3.91 5.42
N CYS A 37 -10.50 3.89 5.48
CA CYS A 37 -9.61 4.96 5.04
C CYS A 37 -8.90 4.66 3.71
N ASN A 38 -9.33 3.62 2.98
CA ASN A 38 -8.72 3.13 1.74
C ASN A 38 -8.50 4.19 0.64
N LYS A 39 -9.37 5.22 0.58
CA LYS A 39 -9.27 6.29 -0.44
C LYS A 39 -8.19 7.32 -0.14
N SER A 40 -7.79 7.47 1.11
CA SER A 40 -6.85 8.51 1.55
C SER A 40 -5.48 7.95 1.90
N TYR A 41 -5.40 6.66 2.24
CA TYR A 41 -4.16 6.04 2.71
C TYR A 41 -3.71 4.89 1.82
N CYS A 42 -2.39 4.80 1.63
CA CYS A 42 -1.72 3.66 1.04
C CYS A 42 -0.94 2.91 2.14
N ALA A 43 -0.86 1.59 2.01
CA ALA A 43 0.00 0.79 2.86
C ALA A 43 1.43 0.78 2.30
N GLU A 44 2.41 0.98 3.17
CA GLU A 44 3.83 0.73 2.94
C GLU A 44 4.24 -0.40 3.88
N ILE A 45 4.66 -1.53 3.34
CA ILE A 45 5.05 -2.66 4.17
C ILE A 45 6.45 -2.41 4.73
N ALA A 46 6.61 -2.57 6.04
CA ALA A 46 7.90 -2.37 6.69
C ALA A 46 8.96 -3.36 6.20
N HIS A 47 10.22 -2.91 6.14
CA HIS A 47 11.35 -3.74 5.72
C HIS A 47 11.58 -4.99 6.60
N ASN A 48 11.15 -4.94 7.87
CA ASN A 48 11.35 -6.04 8.82
C ASN A 48 10.38 -7.22 8.62
N VAL A 49 9.41 -7.11 7.69
CA VAL A 49 8.42 -8.17 7.49
C VAL A 49 9.00 -9.26 6.60
N PHE A 50 9.06 -10.48 7.13
CA PHE A 50 9.51 -11.67 6.39
C PHE A 50 8.58 -12.02 5.23
N THR A 51 9.14 -12.62 4.18
CA THR A 51 8.44 -13.00 2.93
C THR A 51 7.17 -13.83 3.15
N LYS A 52 7.15 -14.73 4.14
CA LYS A 52 5.96 -15.53 4.50
C LYS A 52 4.77 -14.65 4.93
N ASN A 53 5.04 -13.63 5.75
CA ASN A 53 4.03 -12.70 6.25
C ASN A 53 3.69 -11.62 5.20
N LEU A 54 4.62 -11.29 4.31
CA LEU A 54 4.35 -10.41 3.17
C LEU A 54 3.25 -10.98 2.27
N LYS A 55 3.28 -12.29 1.97
CA LYS A 55 2.24 -12.95 1.17
C LYS A 55 0.85 -12.85 1.83
N THR A 56 0.77 -13.06 3.15
CA THR A 56 -0.52 -12.98 3.87
C THR A 56 -1.04 -11.54 3.94
N ILE A 57 -0.15 -10.57 4.14
CA ILE A 57 -0.46 -9.14 4.09
C ILE A 57 -0.94 -8.72 2.70
N MET A 58 -0.27 -9.14 1.63
CA MET A 58 -0.68 -8.81 0.25
C MET A 58 -2.03 -9.41 -0.11
N LYS A 59 -2.27 -10.68 0.23
CA LYS A 59 -3.56 -11.33 0.02
C LYS A 59 -4.68 -10.61 0.75
N ARG A 60 -4.43 -10.17 1.98
CA ARG A 60 -5.39 -9.38 2.77
C ARG A 60 -5.58 -7.95 2.23
N ALA A 61 -4.51 -7.28 1.80
CA ALA A 61 -4.59 -5.97 1.17
C ALA A 61 -5.44 -5.99 -0.11
N ALA A 62 -5.30 -7.04 -0.92
CA ALA A 62 -6.10 -7.23 -2.13
C ALA A 62 -7.59 -7.40 -1.81
N GLN A 63 -7.94 -8.20 -0.80
CA GLN A 63 -9.32 -8.36 -0.34
C GLN A 63 -9.95 -7.05 0.15
N LEU A 64 -9.15 -6.20 0.80
CA LEU A 64 -9.60 -4.91 1.33
C LEU A 64 -9.50 -3.77 0.31
N ALA A 65 -9.06 -4.03 -0.92
CA ALA A 65 -8.80 -3.04 -1.96
C ALA A 65 -7.88 -1.88 -1.50
N ILE A 66 -6.88 -2.19 -0.67
CA ILE A 66 -5.87 -1.22 -0.20
C ILE A 66 -4.71 -1.18 -1.18
N ARG A 67 -4.34 0.02 -1.64
CA ARG A 67 -3.16 0.20 -2.48
C ARG A 67 -1.88 0.03 -1.66
N VAL A 68 -1.04 -0.91 -2.07
CA VAL A 68 0.30 -1.15 -1.50
C VAL A 68 1.36 -0.45 -2.34
N THR A 69 2.26 0.29 -1.70
CA THR A 69 3.30 1.10 -2.38
C THR A 69 4.49 0.26 -2.84
N ASN A 70 4.82 -0.80 -2.11
CA ASN A 70 5.90 -1.74 -2.38
C ASN A 70 5.35 -3.18 -2.60
N PRO A 71 4.70 -3.45 -3.75
CA PRO A 71 4.04 -4.73 -3.98
C PRO A 71 4.99 -5.87 -4.30
N ASN A 72 6.31 -5.64 -4.46
CA ASN A 72 7.21 -6.68 -4.96
C ASN A 72 8.03 -7.32 -3.84
N PRO A 73 7.59 -8.45 -3.25
CA PRO A 73 8.48 -9.28 -2.47
C PRO A 73 9.45 -9.93 -3.46
N ARG A 74 10.75 -9.99 -3.15
CA ARG A 74 11.73 -10.73 -3.96
C ARG A 74 11.42 -12.23 -3.91
N LEU A 75 10.39 -12.68 -4.63
CA LEU A 75 9.95 -14.06 -4.72
C LEU A 75 10.28 -14.59 -6.11
N CYS A 76 10.91 -15.77 -6.17
CA CYS A 76 11.09 -16.49 -7.42
C CYS A 76 9.72 -16.90 -7.99
N SER A 77 9.28 -16.17 -9.02
CA SER A 77 8.43 -16.50 -10.18
C SER A 77 7.26 -17.51 -10.17
N GLU A 78 6.91 -18.23 -9.10
CA GLU A 78 5.93 -19.34 -9.23
C GLU A 78 4.47 -18.98 -8.89
N GLU A 79 4.19 -17.82 -8.27
CA GLU A 79 2.83 -17.49 -7.75
C GLU A 79 2.20 -16.22 -8.36
N ASN A 80 2.84 -15.59 -9.36
CA ASN A 80 2.42 -14.28 -9.88
C ASN A 80 1.26 -14.34 -10.90
N GLU A 81 0.86 -15.52 -11.37
CA GLU A 81 -0.09 -15.67 -12.49
C GLU A 81 -1.56 -15.46 -12.09
N LEU A 82 -1.91 -15.53 -10.81
CA LEU A 82 -3.31 -15.49 -10.35
C LEU A 82 -3.90 -14.09 -10.14
N THR A 83 -3.11 -13.01 -10.26
CA THR A 83 -3.59 -11.63 -10.00
C THR A 83 -3.81 -10.79 -11.25
N VAL A 84 -3.21 -11.18 -12.38
CA VAL A 84 -3.36 -10.45 -13.65
C VAL A 84 -4.66 -10.76 -14.39
N HIS A 85 -5.32 -11.89 -14.10
CA HIS A 85 -6.50 -12.31 -14.85
C HIS A 85 -7.82 -11.67 -14.39
N GLU A 86 -7.94 -11.19 -13.13
CA GLU A 86 -9.16 -10.49 -12.68
C GLU A 86 -9.11 -8.98 -12.91
N HIS A 87 -7.93 -8.38 -12.99
CA HIS A 87 -7.79 -6.93 -13.15
C HIS A 87 -7.98 -6.42 -14.60
N ILE A 88 -7.92 -7.31 -15.60
CA ILE A 88 -8.17 -6.94 -17.00
C ILE A 88 -9.68 -6.92 -17.33
N CYS A 89 -10.53 -7.57 -16.52
CA CYS A 89 -11.97 -7.64 -16.79
C CYS A 89 -12.79 -6.47 -16.19
N PHE A 90 -12.29 -5.75 -15.18
CA PHE A 90 -13.05 -4.67 -14.51
C PHE A 90 -12.77 -3.24 -15.05
N VAL A 91 -11.88 -3.07 -16.04
CA VAL A 91 -11.56 -1.74 -16.60
C VAL A 91 -12.32 -1.44 -17.91
N CYS A 92 -13.20 -2.33 -18.38
CA CYS A 92 -13.97 -2.15 -19.62
C CYS A 92 -15.52 -2.29 -19.48
N ALA A 93 -16.11 -1.98 -18.33
CA ALA A 93 -17.58 -1.86 -18.19
C ALA A 93 -17.98 -0.59 -17.43
#